data_AF-A0AAN6N479-F1
#
_entry.id   AF-A0AAN6N479-F1
#
_cell.length_a   1.000
_cell.length_b   1.000
_cell.length_c   1.000
_cell.angle_alpha   90.00
_cell.angle_beta   90.00
_cell.angle_gamma   90.00
#
_symmetry.space_group_name_H-M   'P 1'
#
loop_
_entity.id
_entity.type
_entity.pdbx_description
1 polymer ?
#
loop_
_entity_poly.entity_id
_entity_poly.type
_entity_poly.pdbx_seq_one_letter_code
_entity_poly.pdbx_strand_id
1 'polypeptide(L)'
;MKGIFARASKSAYAKNPVLGCLVFATVSAWILISFFRLRGELPGSGGAASHQQQQQQQAPSIRTSTNTNEINRINEFAQHLIDYPIQWPYRNRFGEMGSRLRLVREWIELADAAAAAATSDEEKVGAEVLRNTTERVLGHTFPFLLTYTNWWAPFADLRQRFTGKQKQGIVIPTGTRTFRFACHLVVSLRKVLDSKLPIQIVYAGDFDLPPEQREEIASLSKDGDITFMDILTVFEDKTLKLGTGGWAIKAFAALAAPFEEVILLDADTVFLQKPEMLLQQRAYAEKGALLFHDRLLWQHAFQDRHRWWHAQIKFPSLELNKSLVWTQEYAEEADSGVVVLNKSRLDVLLGLLHTAWQNTEPVREETTYKLTYGDKESWWLGLELAGSQYAFEKHYAGIVGWMHENGTTSKKKDDGKKRVCSFVIAHVDEEDKLIWYNGGLAKNKMTMPDVFEVPTHWMIDADWEKGAAKEDMSCIAGGKAIPLTKEESAILAKSMKLAEEVDSSLALIDKSR
;
A
#
# COMPACT_ATOMS: atom_id res chain seq x y z
N MET A 1 17.76 15.61 -16.85
CA MET A 1 17.40 15.66 -18.27
C MET A 1 16.10 16.42 -18.40
N LYS A 2 16.16 17.68 -18.85
CA LYS A 2 14.97 18.52 -19.09
C LYS A 2 14.54 18.33 -20.55
N GLY A 3 13.24 18.16 -20.76
CA GLY A 3 12.59 18.32 -22.06
C GLY A 3 12.40 17.02 -22.82
N ILE A 4 11.19 16.47 -22.74
CA ILE A 4 10.37 15.92 -23.83
C ILE A 4 9.00 15.68 -23.16
N PHE A 5 8.01 16.51 -23.46
CA PHE A 5 6.58 16.19 -23.50
C PHE A 5 5.82 17.49 -23.78
N ALA A 6 5.88 17.94 -25.02
CA ALA A 6 4.96 18.92 -25.57
C ALA A 6 4.83 18.69 -27.08
N ARG A 7 3.85 17.89 -27.49
CA ARG A 7 3.03 18.01 -28.72
C ARG A 7 2.48 16.65 -29.18
N ALA A 8 1.17 16.50 -29.07
CA ALA A 8 0.34 15.83 -30.07
C ALA A 8 -1.03 16.54 -30.01
N SER A 9 -1.26 17.53 -30.87
CA SER A 9 -1.82 17.41 -32.22
C SER A 9 -3.35 17.19 -32.19
N LYS A 10 -4.06 18.31 -32.41
CA LYS A 10 -5.44 18.34 -32.90
C LYS A 10 -5.45 17.93 -34.37
N SER A 11 -6.28 16.96 -34.75
CA SER A 11 -7.00 16.95 -36.03
C SER A 11 -7.98 15.77 -36.04
N ALA A 12 -9.28 16.08 -35.97
CA ALA A 12 -10.34 15.12 -36.24
C ALA A 12 -11.02 15.52 -37.55
N TYR A 13 -11.16 14.54 -38.42
CA TYR A 13 -11.68 14.60 -39.79
C TYR A 13 -13.11 15.13 -39.89
N ALA A 14 -13.36 15.88 -40.97
CA ALA A 14 -14.68 16.33 -41.38
C ALA A 14 -15.34 15.32 -42.35
N LYS A 15 -16.65 15.07 -42.11
CA LYS A 15 -17.80 14.90 -43.02
C LYS A 15 -17.66 14.06 -44.30
N ASN A 16 -18.53 13.04 -44.44
CA ASN A 16 -19.69 13.13 -45.34
C ASN A 16 -20.76 12.01 -45.09
N PRO A 17 -22.03 12.25 -45.48
CA PRO A 17 -23.21 11.46 -45.07
C PRO A 17 -23.71 10.51 -46.17
N VAL A 18 -24.48 9.49 -45.79
CA VAL A 18 -25.44 8.81 -46.69
C VAL A 18 -26.78 8.65 -45.98
N LEU A 19 -27.81 9.08 -46.70
CA LEU A 19 -29.22 9.18 -46.36
C LEU A 19 -29.94 7.86 -46.68
N GLY A 20 -30.91 7.45 -45.86
CA GLY A 20 -31.82 6.35 -46.17
C GLY A 20 -32.98 6.28 -45.17
N CYS A 21 -34.08 6.99 -45.47
CA CYS A 21 -35.34 6.97 -44.74
C CYS A 21 -36.10 5.65 -44.92
N LEU A 22 -36.79 5.16 -43.88
CA LEU A 22 -38.25 4.94 -43.82
C LEU A 22 -38.67 4.07 -42.61
N VAL A 23 -39.37 4.73 -41.67
CA VAL A 23 -40.65 4.36 -41.02
C VAL A 23 -40.88 2.90 -40.57
N PHE A 24 -41.10 2.68 -39.26
CA PHE A 24 -42.38 2.25 -38.69
C PHE A 24 -42.37 2.34 -37.16
N ALA A 25 -43.48 2.83 -36.58
CA ALA A 25 -43.72 3.00 -35.15
C ALA A 25 -44.71 1.94 -34.62
N THR A 26 -44.81 1.86 -33.28
CA THR A 26 -45.75 1.07 -32.42
C THR A 26 -45.33 -0.39 -32.21
N VAL A 27 -45.27 -0.97 -30.99
CA VAL A 27 -46.32 -1.22 -29.97
C VAL A 27 -45.60 -1.50 -28.61
N SER A 28 -45.83 -0.70 -27.55
CA SER A 28 -46.68 -0.95 -26.35
C SER A 28 -46.17 -1.95 -25.29
N ALA A 29 -46.31 -1.50 -24.02
CA ALA A 29 -45.93 -2.09 -22.75
C ALA A 29 -46.77 -3.30 -22.29
N TRP A 30 -46.61 -3.67 -21.00
CA TRP A 30 -47.28 -4.72 -20.18
C TRP A 30 -46.45 -6.03 -20.10
N ILE A 31 -46.07 -6.56 -18.93
CA ILE A 31 -46.92 -7.15 -17.89
C ILE A 31 -46.19 -7.20 -16.52
N LEU A 32 -46.93 -6.89 -15.44
CA LEU A 32 -46.62 -7.19 -14.03
C LEU A 32 -47.80 -7.98 -13.44
N ILE A 33 -47.48 -8.96 -12.59
CA ILE A 33 -48.29 -9.58 -11.52
C ILE A 33 -49.43 -10.53 -11.92
N SER A 34 -49.30 -11.79 -11.48
CA SER A 34 -50.29 -12.47 -10.61
C SER A 34 -49.81 -13.90 -10.33
N PHE A 35 -49.72 -14.31 -9.07
CA PHE A 35 -50.22 -15.61 -8.60
C PHE A 35 -50.14 -15.69 -7.06
N PHE A 36 -51.29 -15.47 -6.42
CA PHE A 36 -51.58 -15.88 -5.04
C PHE A 36 -52.98 -16.50 -5.04
N ARG A 37 -53.07 -17.80 -4.72
CA ARG A 37 -54.09 -18.41 -3.85
C ARG A 37 -54.07 -19.94 -4.04
N LEU A 38 -53.85 -20.63 -2.93
CA LEU A 38 -54.80 -21.62 -2.41
C LEU A 38 -54.48 -21.85 -0.92
N ARG A 39 -55.51 -21.63 -0.08
CA ARG A 39 -55.58 -21.92 1.36
C ARG A 39 -56.52 -23.10 1.55
N GLY A 40 -56.14 -23.96 2.49
CA GLY A 40 -56.91 -24.98 3.22
C GLY A 40 -55.87 -25.85 3.92
N GLU A 41 -55.94 -26.31 5.16
CA GLU A 41 -56.85 -26.23 6.30
C GLU A 41 -55.98 -26.66 7.53
N LEU A 42 -56.29 -26.25 8.76
CA LEU A 42 -55.64 -26.73 10.00
C LEU A 42 -56.46 -27.89 10.60
N PRO A 43 -55.83 -28.86 11.30
CA PRO A 43 -55.82 -28.78 12.76
C PRO A 43 -54.61 -29.42 13.49
N GLY A 44 -54.40 -29.02 14.76
CA GLY A 44 -54.03 -29.96 15.82
C GLY A 44 -52.63 -29.87 16.43
N SER A 45 -52.59 -29.34 17.65
CA SER A 45 -51.59 -29.42 18.71
C SER A 45 -50.62 -30.61 18.74
N GLY A 46 -49.34 -30.32 19.01
CA GLY A 46 -48.37 -31.31 19.50
C GLY A 46 -46.96 -30.73 19.49
N GLY A 47 -46.40 -30.46 20.66
CA GLY A 47 -45.02 -30.01 20.79
C GLY A 47 -44.02 -31.10 20.39
N ALA A 48 -43.00 -30.73 19.63
CA ALA A 48 -41.74 -31.46 19.53
C ALA A 48 -40.67 -30.53 18.94
N ALA A 49 -39.53 -30.49 19.61
CA ALA A 49 -38.35 -29.72 19.24
C ALA A 49 -37.94 -29.95 17.78
N SER A 50 -37.79 -28.86 17.01
CA SER A 50 -37.16 -28.91 15.70
C SER A 50 -35.65 -28.82 15.85
N HIS A 51 -34.97 -29.94 15.64
CA HIS A 51 -33.55 -29.99 15.30
C HIS A 51 -33.29 -29.13 14.06
N GLN A 52 -32.75 -27.93 14.25
CA GLN A 52 -32.01 -27.25 13.21
C GLN A 52 -30.61 -27.85 13.19
N GLN A 53 -30.34 -28.75 12.24
CA GLN A 53 -28.97 -29.07 11.84
C GLN A 53 -28.37 -27.81 11.21
N GLN A 54 -27.64 -27.04 12.01
CA GLN A 54 -26.62 -26.13 11.50
C GLN A 54 -25.57 -26.97 10.79
N GLN A 55 -25.53 -26.88 9.46
CA GLN A 55 -24.30 -27.18 8.73
C GLN A 55 -23.29 -26.09 9.11
N GLN A 56 -22.51 -26.36 10.16
CA GLN A 56 -21.24 -25.68 10.37
C GLN A 56 -20.37 -25.95 9.14
N GLN A 57 -20.11 -24.90 8.36
CA GLN A 57 -18.95 -24.89 7.47
C GLN A 57 -17.72 -25.03 8.36
N GLN A 58 -17.21 -26.25 8.46
CA GLN A 58 -15.87 -26.49 8.99
C GLN A 58 -14.88 -25.74 8.11
N ALA A 59 -14.09 -24.86 8.72
CA ALA A 59 -12.86 -24.38 8.10
C ALA A 59 -12.04 -25.60 7.65
N PRO A 60 -11.35 -25.54 6.48
CA PRO A 60 -10.58 -26.67 6.00
C PRO A 60 -9.57 -27.08 7.07
N SER A 61 -9.70 -28.31 7.56
CA SER A 61 -8.73 -28.90 8.49
C SER A 61 -7.37 -28.95 7.77
N ILE A 62 -6.37 -28.26 8.31
CA ILE A 62 -4.98 -28.37 7.85
C ILE A 62 -4.62 -29.86 7.88
N ARG A 63 -4.23 -30.42 6.73
CA ARG A 63 -3.78 -31.82 6.64
C ARG A 63 -2.54 -31.98 7.49
N THR A 64 -2.64 -32.76 8.56
CA THR A 64 -1.55 -32.96 9.53
C THR A 64 -0.60 -34.12 9.18
N SER A 65 -0.88 -34.89 8.14
CA SER A 65 0.00 -36.00 7.71
C SER A 65 0.28 -35.93 6.20
N THR A 66 1.50 -35.54 5.83
CA THR A 66 2.01 -35.70 4.46
C THR A 66 2.58 -37.10 4.30
N ASN A 67 2.13 -37.82 3.27
CA ASN A 67 2.78 -39.07 2.87
C ASN A 67 3.88 -38.82 1.83
N THR A 68 4.81 -39.76 1.69
CA THR A 68 5.97 -39.67 0.78
C THR A 68 5.60 -39.31 -0.67
N ASN A 69 4.42 -39.77 -1.14
CA ASN A 69 3.95 -39.47 -2.49
C ASN A 69 3.58 -37.99 -2.69
N GLU A 70 3.00 -37.34 -1.68
CA GLU A 70 2.68 -35.91 -1.73
C GLU A 70 3.95 -35.06 -1.75
N ILE A 71 4.93 -35.40 -0.90
CA ILE A 71 6.24 -34.74 -0.86
C ILE A 71 6.96 -34.86 -2.22
N ASN A 72 6.96 -36.05 -2.82
CA ASN A 72 7.57 -36.26 -4.13
C ASN A 72 6.93 -35.40 -5.22
N ARG A 73 5.59 -35.31 -5.26
CA ARG A 73 4.87 -34.45 -6.22
C ARG A 73 5.18 -32.97 -6.02
N ILE A 74 5.23 -32.51 -4.76
CA ILE A 74 5.61 -31.13 -4.43
C ILE A 74 7.03 -30.85 -4.92
N ASN A 75 7.97 -31.77 -4.68
CA ASN A 75 9.36 -31.60 -5.10
C ASN A 75 9.52 -31.60 -6.63
N GLU A 76 8.81 -32.48 -7.34
CA GLU A 76 8.77 -32.48 -8.82
C GLU A 76 8.21 -31.15 -9.37
N PHE A 77 7.11 -30.66 -8.81
CA PHE A 77 6.52 -29.39 -9.25
C PHE A 77 7.38 -28.19 -8.87
N ALA A 78 8.03 -28.20 -7.71
CA ALA A 78 9.00 -27.20 -7.31
C ALA A 78 10.19 -27.14 -8.27
N GLN A 79 10.69 -28.31 -8.71
CA GLN A 79 11.73 -28.37 -9.72
C GLN A 79 11.27 -27.73 -11.04
N HIS A 80 10.01 -27.98 -11.45
CA HIS A 80 9.43 -27.30 -12.60
C HIS A 80 9.40 -25.77 -12.43
N LEU A 81 9.04 -25.24 -11.26
CA LEU A 81 9.05 -23.79 -11.02
C LEU A 81 10.47 -23.19 -11.11
N ILE A 82 11.48 -23.95 -10.68
CA ILE A 82 12.90 -23.58 -10.75
C ILE A 82 13.43 -23.61 -12.18
N ASP A 83 13.11 -24.67 -12.94
CA ASP A 83 13.58 -24.86 -14.32
C ASP A 83 12.91 -23.88 -15.30
N TYR A 84 11.71 -23.40 -14.96
CA TYR A 84 10.93 -22.46 -15.75
C TYR A 84 10.64 -21.17 -14.96
N PRO A 85 11.66 -20.34 -14.66
CA PRO A 85 11.49 -19.13 -13.87
C PRO A 85 10.67 -18.07 -14.61
N ILE A 86 10.08 -17.14 -13.85
CA ILE A 86 9.50 -15.92 -14.42
C ILE A 86 10.63 -15.08 -15.01
N GLN A 87 10.61 -14.91 -16.33
CA GLN A 87 11.65 -14.20 -17.07
C GLN A 87 11.05 -13.07 -17.92
N TRP A 88 11.93 -12.15 -18.33
CA TRP A 88 11.60 -11.07 -19.24
C TRP A 88 10.99 -11.60 -20.56
N PRO A 89 9.97 -10.95 -21.15
CA PRO A 89 9.28 -9.74 -20.67
C PRO A 89 8.34 -10.01 -19.49
N TYR A 90 8.45 -9.20 -18.44
CA TYR A 90 7.70 -9.35 -17.20
C TYR A 90 6.26 -8.85 -17.28
N ARG A 91 5.94 -7.98 -18.26
CA ARG A 91 4.65 -7.26 -18.32
C ARG A 91 3.43 -8.14 -18.08
N ASN A 92 3.38 -9.36 -18.62
CA ASN A 92 2.20 -10.23 -18.52
C ASN A 92 2.39 -11.40 -17.54
N ARG A 93 3.33 -11.29 -16.59
CA ARG A 93 3.74 -12.37 -15.68
C ARG A 93 3.37 -12.12 -14.21
N PHE A 94 2.74 -10.99 -13.90
CA PHE A 94 2.45 -10.60 -12.52
C PHE A 94 1.44 -11.56 -11.86
N GLY A 95 0.39 -11.93 -12.59
CA GLY A 95 -0.60 -12.90 -12.13
C GLY A 95 -0.03 -14.31 -11.97
N GLU A 96 0.89 -14.71 -12.85
CA GLU A 96 1.61 -15.98 -12.75
C GLU A 96 2.52 -16.00 -11.51
N MET A 97 3.29 -14.93 -11.27
CA MET A 97 4.10 -14.76 -10.07
C MET A 97 3.26 -14.87 -8.79
N GLY A 98 2.10 -14.20 -8.75
CA GLY A 98 1.17 -14.29 -7.62
C GLY A 98 0.61 -15.70 -7.41
N SER A 99 0.24 -16.38 -8.49
CA SER A 99 -0.28 -17.75 -8.44
C SER A 99 0.78 -18.74 -7.93
N ARG A 100 2.05 -18.58 -8.35
CA ARG A 100 3.17 -19.38 -7.85
C ARG A 100 3.39 -19.15 -6.35
N LEU A 101 3.31 -17.90 -5.88
CA LEU A 101 3.42 -17.59 -4.45
C LEU A 101 2.31 -18.20 -3.60
N ARG A 102 1.06 -18.22 -4.09
CA ARG A 102 -0.05 -18.88 -3.39
C ARG A 102 0.22 -20.37 -3.20
N LEU A 103 0.76 -21.03 -4.20
CA LEU A 103 1.15 -22.44 -4.09
C LEU A 103 2.32 -22.66 -3.13
N VAL A 104 3.36 -21.82 -3.22
CA VAL A 104 4.51 -21.89 -2.32
C VAL A 104 4.09 -21.65 -0.86
N ARG A 105 3.10 -20.77 -0.62
CA ARG A 105 2.50 -20.58 0.70
C ARG A 105 1.95 -21.88 1.27
N GLU A 106 1.15 -22.61 0.50
CA GLU A 106 0.57 -23.89 0.93
C GLU A 106 1.68 -24.88 1.32
N TRP A 107 2.79 -24.91 0.58
CA TRP A 107 3.92 -25.77 0.89
C TRP A 107 4.66 -25.36 2.17
N ILE A 108 4.79 -24.06 2.43
CA ILE A 108 5.39 -23.55 3.67
C ILE A 108 4.48 -23.89 4.86
N GLU A 109 3.17 -23.66 4.76
CA GLU A 109 2.21 -24.00 5.81
C GLU A 109 2.21 -25.51 6.09
N LEU A 110 2.32 -26.33 5.03
CA LEU A 110 2.46 -27.77 5.15
C LEU A 110 3.78 -28.17 5.83
N ALA A 111 4.90 -27.54 5.47
CA ALA A 111 6.21 -27.78 6.08
C ALA A 111 6.21 -27.41 7.57
N ASP A 112 5.70 -26.23 7.93
CA ASP A 112 5.61 -25.74 9.30
C ASP A 112 4.69 -26.66 10.14
N ALA A 113 3.54 -27.10 9.59
CA ALA A 113 2.63 -28.03 10.25
C ALA A 113 3.26 -29.44 10.42
N ALA A 114 3.92 -29.96 9.39
CA ALA A 114 4.61 -31.25 9.44
C ALA A 114 5.75 -31.23 10.47
N ALA A 115 6.54 -30.16 10.52
CA ALA A 115 7.62 -29.99 11.49
C ALA A 115 7.09 -29.95 12.93
N ALA A 116 5.95 -29.27 13.16
CA ALA A 116 5.32 -29.19 14.47
C ALA A 116 4.69 -30.52 14.92
N ALA A 117 4.22 -31.35 13.99
CA ALA A 117 3.55 -32.62 14.28
C ALA A 117 4.51 -33.83 14.30
N ALA A 118 5.71 -33.72 13.75
CA ALA A 118 6.63 -34.85 13.56
C ALA A 118 7.05 -35.49 14.89
N THR A 119 6.81 -36.81 15.01
CA THR A 119 7.19 -37.62 16.18
C THR A 119 8.24 -38.67 15.85
N SER A 120 8.27 -39.13 14.60
CA SER A 120 9.27 -40.06 14.07
C SER A 120 10.36 -39.35 13.27
N ASP A 121 11.49 -40.00 13.07
CA ASP A 121 12.58 -39.44 12.27
C ASP A 121 12.22 -39.36 10.78
N GLU A 122 11.37 -40.26 10.28
CA GLU A 122 10.85 -40.21 8.90
C GLU A 122 9.98 -38.96 8.67
N GLU A 123 9.11 -38.61 9.63
CA GLU A 123 8.29 -37.39 9.56
C GLU A 123 9.15 -36.12 9.63
N LYS A 124 10.19 -36.08 10.48
CA LYS A 124 11.12 -34.96 10.55
C LYS A 124 11.88 -34.78 9.24
N VAL A 125 12.33 -35.87 8.62
CA VAL A 125 12.98 -35.84 7.30
C VAL A 125 12.01 -35.31 6.24
N GLY A 126 10.76 -35.76 6.25
CA GLY A 126 9.73 -35.26 5.33
C GLY A 126 9.49 -33.75 5.45
N ALA A 127 9.35 -33.24 6.67
CA ALA A 127 9.19 -31.81 6.94
C ALA A 127 10.41 -31.00 6.48
N GLU A 128 11.62 -31.52 6.71
CA GLU A 128 12.86 -30.89 6.27
C GLU A 128 13.00 -30.86 4.74
N VAL A 129 12.57 -31.92 4.04
CA VAL A 129 12.52 -31.94 2.57
C VAL A 129 11.58 -30.84 2.07
N LEU A 130 10.37 -30.73 2.61
CA LEU A 130 9.43 -29.69 2.22
C LEU A 130 9.99 -28.28 2.45
N ARG A 131 10.60 -28.05 3.63
CA ARG A 131 11.27 -26.79 3.95
C ARG A 131 12.35 -26.46 2.93
N ASN A 132 13.27 -27.38 2.66
CA ASN A 132 14.34 -27.19 1.68
C ASN A 132 13.80 -26.99 0.26
N THR A 133 12.71 -27.65 -0.11
CA THR A 133 12.03 -27.43 -1.39
C THR A 133 11.49 -25.99 -1.49
N THR A 134 10.84 -25.48 -0.45
CA THR A 134 10.33 -24.09 -0.44
C THR A 134 11.45 -23.05 -0.48
N GLU A 135 12.54 -23.27 0.26
CA GLU A 135 13.73 -22.39 0.26
C GLU A 135 14.34 -22.27 -1.13
N ARG A 136 14.51 -23.40 -1.83
CA ARG A 136 15.04 -23.42 -3.20
C ARG A 136 14.16 -22.64 -4.17
N VAL A 137 12.84 -22.85 -4.11
CA VAL A 137 11.90 -22.15 -5.00
C VAL A 137 11.92 -20.65 -4.72
N LEU A 138 11.90 -20.23 -3.45
CA LEU A 138 11.94 -18.82 -3.08
C LEU A 138 13.27 -18.16 -3.43
N GLY A 139 14.40 -18.84 -3.22
CA GLY A 139 15.73 -18.34 -3.60
C GLY A 139 15.87 -18.13 -5.12
N HIS A 140 15.30 -19.02 -5.93
CA HIS A 140 15.26 -18.85 -7.39
C HIS A 140 14.25 -17.77 -7.85
N THR A 141 13.10 -17.66 -7.17
CA THR A 141 12.05 -16.71 -7.53
C THR A 141 12.42 -15.27 -7.11
N PHE A 142 13.10 -15.13 -5.98
CA PHE A 142 13.54 -13.86 -5.41
C PHE A 142 15.05 -13.89 -5.15
N PRO A 143 15.89 -13.78 -6.20
CA PRO A 143 17.34 -13.82 -6.04
C PRO A 143 17.90 -12.74 -5.10
N PHE A 144 17.15 -11.65 -4.88
CA PHE A 144 17.51 -10.61 -3.92
C PHE A 144 17.50 -11.08 -2.46
N LEU A 145 16.91 -12.24 -2.13
CA LEU A 145 17.01 -12.84 -0.80
C LEU A 145 18.34 -13.59 -0.58
N LEU A 146 19.05 -13.91 -1.66
CA LEU A 146 20.29 -14.68 -1.57
C LEU A 146 21.41 -13.80 -1.06
N THR A 147 22.17 -14.33 -0.10
CA THR A 147 23.44 -13.74 0.34
C THR A 147 24.56 -14.75 0.11
N TYR A 148 25.82 -14.27 0.02
CA TYR A 148 26.97 -15.16 -0.12
C TYR A 148 27.05 -16.19 1.02
N THR A 149 26.64 -15.79 2.22
CA THR A 149 26.67 -16.61 3.44
C THR A 149 25.44 -17.49 3.61
N ASN A 150 24.32 -17.18 2.94
CA ASN A 150 23.06 -17.90 3.13
C ASN A 150 22.28 -18.04 1.82
N TRP A 151 22.73 -18.98 0.98
CA TRP A 151 22.09 -19.34 -0.28
C TRP A 151 21.15 -20.55 -0.16
N TRP A 152 21.22 -21.30 0.95
CA TRP A 152 20.50 -22.56 1.14
C TRP A 152 19.20 -22.41 1.95
N ALA A 153 19.06 -21.36 2.78
CA ALA A 153 17.83 -21.03 3.49
C ALA A 153 17.54 -19.51 3.55
N PRO A 154 17.45 -18.82 2.39
CA PRO A 154 17.26 -17.36 2.33
C PRO A 154 15.93 -16.88 2.94
N PHE A 155 14.86 -17.66 2.87
CA PHE A 155 13.56 -17.27 3.41
C PHE A 155 13.49 -17.43 4.94
N ALA A 156 14.06 -18.51 5.48
CA ALA A 156 14.24 -18.67 6.92
C ALA A 156 15.10 -17.54 7.52
N ASP A 157 16.18 -17.13 6.83
CA ASP A 157 17.01 -15.99 7.23
C ASP A 157 16.19 -14.70 7.34
N LEU A 158 15.40 -14.42 6.30
CA LEU A 158 14.49 -13.29 6.27
C LEU A 158 13.50 -13.34 7.45
N ARG A 159 12.89 -14.50 7.73
CA ARG A 159 11.98 -14.66 8.88
C ARG A 159 12.69 -14.43 10.22
N GLN A 160 13.90 -14.94 10.37
CA GLN A 160 14.71 -14.78 11.59
C GLN A 160 15.09 -13.31 11.85
N ARG A 161 15.09 -12.45 10.81
CA ARG A 161 15.38 -11.02 10.99
C ARG A 161 14.38 -10.29 11.87
N PHE A 162 13.12 -10.72 11.91
CA PHE A 162 12.08 -10.05 12.70
C PHE A 162 11.44 -10.95 13.77
N THR A 163 11.46 -12.27 13.60
CA THR A 163 10.82 -13.21 14.54
C THR A 163 11.44 -13.11 15.94
N GLY A 164 10.62 -12.85 16.96
CA GLY A 164 11.06 -12.85 18.35
C GLY A 164 12.00 -11.70 18.74
N LYS A 165 12.05 -10.63 17.92
CA LYS A 165 12.83 -9.42 18.19
C LYS A 165 11.94 -8.30 18.73
N GLN A 166 11.83 -7.19 17.99
CA GLN A 166 10.94 -6.09 18.33
C GLN A 166 9.61 -6.29 17.60
N LYS A 167 8.51 -6.27 18.36
CA LYS A 167 7.19 -6.53 17.80
C LYS A 167 6.77 -5.47 16.77
N GLN A 168 6.93 -4.19 17.10
CA GLN A 168 6.39 -3.07 16.34
C GLN A 168 7.46 -2.00 16.11
N GLY A 169 7.47 -1.37 14.93
CA GLY A 169 8.37 -0.26 14.66
C GLY A 169 8.02 0.56 13.43
N ILE A 170 8.51 1.78 13.44
CA ILE A 170 8.38 2.75 12.34
C ILE A 170 9.59 2.60 11.42
N VAL A 171 9.38 2.54 10.12
CA VAL A 171 10.44 2.45 9.12
C VAL A 171 10.35 3.68 8.21
N ILE A 172 11.43 4.45 8.11
CA ILE A 172 11.48 5.69 7.32
C ILE A 172 12.62 5.57 6.31
N PRO A 173 12.34 5.21 5.05
CA PRO A 173 13.30 5.30 3.97
C PRO A 173 13.58 6.78 3.67
N THR A 174 14.83 7.20 3.73
CA THR A 174 15.19 8.60 3.46
C THR A 174 16.62 8.71 2.94
N GLY A 175 16.89 9.80 2.23
CA GLY A 175 18.22 10.21 1.80
C GLY A 175 18.36 11.72 1.84
N THR A 176 19.48 12.23 1.33
CA THR A 176 19.85 13.65 1.37
C THR A 176 18.74 14.57 0.85
N ARG A 177 17.98 14.13 -0.16
CA ARG A 177 16.88 14.92 -0.77
C ARG A 177 15.65 15.04 0.11
N THR A 178 15.42 14.09 1.00
CA THR A 178 14.27 14.04 1.92
C THR A 178 14.68 14.22 3.38
N PHE A 179 15.98 14.44 3.62
CA PHE A 179 16.60 14.62 4.93
C PHE A 179 15.84 15.61 5.82
N ARG A 180 15.57 16.81 5.29
CA ARG A 180 14.82 17.85 6.00
C ARG A 180 13.45 17.36 6.49
N PHE A 181 12.69 16.67 5.64
CA PHE A 181 11.39 16.14 6.02
C PHE A 181 11.51 15.03 7.06
N ALA A 182 12.50 14.15 6.94
CA ALA A 182 12.75 13.12 7.95
C ALA A 182 13.05 13.73 9.33
N CYS A 183 13.82 14.83 9.38
CA CYS A 183 14.06 15.57 10.62
C CYS A 183 12.76 16.12 11.21
N HIS A 184 11.90 16.73 10.39
CA HIS A 184 10.58 17.25 10.81
C HIS A 184 9.66 16.15 11.34
N LEU A 185 9.61 15.01 10.64
CA LEU A 185 8.83 13.85 11.03
C LEU A 185 9.32 13.31 12.38
N VAL A 186 10.63 13.10 12.54
CA VAL A 186 11.22 12.60 13.80
C VAL A 186 10.86 13.49 15.00
N VAL A 187 11.03 14.81 14.89
CA VAL A 187 10.68 15.71 16.02
C VAL A 187 9.18 15.75 16.28
N SER A 188 8.34 15.65 15.25
CA SER A 188 6.89 15.60 15.40
C SER A 188 6.47 14.33 16.16
N LEU A 189 6.98 13.17 15.75
CA LEU A 189 6.69 11.89 16.40
C LEU A 189 7.15 11.85 17.86
N ARG A 190 8.37 12.35 18.13
CA ARG A 190 9.00 12.21 19.46
C ARG A 190 8.61 13.31 20.44
N LYS A 191 8.53 14.57 19.99
CA LYS A 191 8.37 15.75 20.87
C LYS A 191 6.95 16.31 20.87
N VAL A 192 6.14 16.02 19.85
CA VAL A 192 4.73 16.46 19.78
C VAL A 192 3.80 15.34 20.18
N LEU A 193 3.89 14.20 19.48
CA LEU A 193 2.97 13.08 19.68
C LEU A 193 3.41 12.11 20.77
N ASP A 194 4.66 12.20 21.24
CA ASP A 194 5.22 11.31 22.26
C ASP A 194 5.08 9.82 21.90
N SER A 195 5.27 9.48 20.62
CA SER A 195 5.29 8.09 20.15
C SER A 195 6.53 7.37 20.69
N LYS A 196 6.34 6.12 21.11
CA LYS A 196 7.39 5.28 21.72
C LYS A 196 7.86 4.16 20.81
N LEU A 197 7.25 3.99 19.64
CA LEU A 197 7.69 2.99 18.68
C LEU A 197 9.14 3.27 18.26
N PRO A 198 10.02 2.25 18.21
CA PRO A 198 11.37 2.40 17.66
C PRO A 198 11.28 2.89 16.21
N ILE A 199 12.20 3.79 15.82
CA ILE A 199 12.30 4.28 14.44
C ILE A 199 13.54 3.69 13.81
N GLN A 200 13.38 3.01 12.68
CA GLN A 200 14.46 2.56 11.81
C GLN A 200 14.54 3.48 10.59
N ILE A 201 15.58 4.30 10.53
CA ILE A 201 15.95 5.03 9.31
C ILE A 201 16.63 4.06 8.35
N VAL A 202 16.17 4.01 7.10
CA VAL A 202 16.71 3.14 6.05
C VAL A 202 17.21 3.99 4.89
N TYR A 203 18.42 3.70 4.41
CA TYR A 203 19.10 4.46 3.35
C TYR A 203 19.96 3.53 2.49
N ALA A 204 20.38 3.99 1.32
CA ALA A 204 21.20 3.20 0.38
C ALA A 204 22.65 3.72 0.28
N GLY A 205 23.47 3.36 1.27
CA GLY A 205 24.88 3.75 1.36
C GLY A 205 25.12 5.22 1.75
N ASP A 206 26.38 5.55 2.05
CA ASP A 206 26.78 6.88 2.53
C ASP A 206 26.53 8.02 1.52
N PHE A 207 26.44 7.69 0.23
CA PHE A 207 26.07 8.67 -0.81
C PHE A 207 24.60 9.08 -0.75
N ASP A 208 23.72 8.21 -0.26
CA ASP A 208 22.30 8.48 -0.12
C ASP A 208 22.03 9.26 1.18
N LEU A 209 22.58 8.79 2.31
CA LEU A 209 22.48 9.45 3.62
C LEU A 209 23.85 9.47 4.35
N PRO A 210 24.62 10.57 4.23
CA PRO A 210 25.94 10.70 4.83
C PRO A 210 25.94 10.53 6.36
N PRO A 211 27.07 10.11 6.97
CA PRO A 211 27.21 9.97 8.43
C PRO A 211 26.76 11.20 9.22
N GLU A 212 27.11 12.41 8.77
CA GLU A 212 26.73 13.67 9.40
C GLU A 212 25.20 13.82 9.53
N GLN A 213 24.47 13.57 8.45
CA GLN A 213 22.99 13.62 8.47
C GLN A 213 22.39 12.54 9.38
N ARG A 214 23.03 11.37 9.50
CA ARG A 214 22.60 10.32 10.43
C ARG A 214 22.78 10.78 11.88
N GLU A 215 23.91 11.41 12.20
CA GLU A 215 24.17 12.00 13.52
C GLU A 215 23.18 13.13 13.83
N GLU A 216 22.88 13.99 12.85
CA GLU A 216 21.88 15.05 12.99
C GLU A 216 20.49 14.48 13.30
N ILE A 217 20.00 13.48 12.54
CA ILE A 217 18.71 12.82 12.84
C ILE A 217 18.73 12.18 14.24
N ALA A 218 19.81 11.48 14.60
CA ALA A 218 19.94 10.82 15.89
C ALA A 218 19.80 11.83 17.05
N SER A 219 20.41 13.02 16.91
CA SER A 219 20.37 14.09 17.92
C SER A 219 18.97 14.68 18.17
N LEU A 220 18.01 14.42 17.28
CA LEU A 220 16.63 14.92 17.40
C LEU A 220 15.77 14.10 18.36
N SER A 221 16.22 12.92 18.80
CA SER A 221 15.54 12.03 19.74
C SER A 221 16.45 11.64 20.90
N LYS A 222 15.92 10.91 21.89
CA LYS A 222 16.77 10.31 22.94
C LYS A 222 17.64 9.20 22.36
N ASP A 223 18.80 8.98 22.96
CA ASP A 223 19.74 7.94 22.58
C ASP A 223 19.07 6.56 22.55
N GLY A 224 19.25 5.83 21.44
CA GLY A 224 18.72 4.48 21.25
C GLY A 224 17.29 4.39 20.69
N ASP A 225 16.55 5.51 20.57
CA ASP A 225 15.19 5.52 20.01
C ASP A 225 15.16 5.43 18.47
N ILE A 226 16.30 5.71 17.82
CA ILE A 226 16.47 5.72 16.37
C ILE A 226 17.64 4.82 16.00
N THR A 227 17.40 3.87 15.10
CA THR A 227 18.43 3.02 14.49
C THR A 227 18.58 3.35 13.00
N PHE A 228 19.74 3.02 12.44
CA PHE A 228 20.10 3.30 11.05
C PHE A 228 20.46 2.00 10.34
N MET A 229 19.94 1.80 9.12
CA MET A 229 20.17 0.60 8.32
C MET A 229 20.55 1.00 6.90
N ASP A 230 21.80 0.71 6.54
CA ASP A 230 22.21 0.71 5.14
C ASP A 230 21.63 -0.54 4.46
N ILE A 231 20.65 -0.33 3.59
CA ILE A 231 19.95 -1.42 2.90
C ILE A 231 20.87 -2.21 1.97
N LEU A 232 21.98 -1.60 1.52
CA LEU A 232 22.96 -2.25 0.63
C LEU A 232 23.80 -3.30 1.37
N THR A 233 23.77 -3.30 2.70
CA THR A 233 24.35 -4.39 3.52
C THR A 233 23.41 -5.59 3.66
N VAL A 234 22.13 -5.42 3.27
CA VAL A 234 21.09 -6.46 3.37
C VAL A 234 20.83 -7.11 2.03
N PHE A 235 20.72 -6.31 0.97
CA PHE A 235 20.40 -6.78 -0.38
C PHE A 235 21.51 -6.41 -1.37
N GLU A 236 21.91 -7.37 -2.21
CA GLU A 236 22.86 -7.09 -3.28
C GLU A 236 22.22 -6.16 -4.32
N ASP A 237 22.77 -4.95 -4.46
CA ASP A 237 22.16 -3.89 -5.25
C ASP A 237 22.49 -3.94 -6.75
N LYS A 238 23.16 -5.00 -7.20
CA LYS A 238 23.60 -5.14 -8.60
C LYS A 238 22.43 -5.03 -9.58
N THR A 239 21.29 -5.64 -9.25
CA THR A 239 20.06 -5.69 -10.05
C THR A 239 18.90 -4.90 -9.46
N LEU A 240 19.02 -4.41 -8.22
CA LEU A 240 17.96 -3.65 -7.57
C LEU A 240 18.08 -2.14 -7.83
N LYS A 241 19.29 -1.59 -7.85
CA LYS A 241 19.58 -0.15 -8.00
C LYS A 241 18.80 0.74 -7.02
N LEU A 242 18.75 0.37 -5.74
CA LEU A 242 17.98 1.06 -4.70
C LEU A 242 18.46 2.50 -4.50
N GLY A 243 19.78 2.77 -4.54
CA GLY A 243 20.32 4.12 -4.37
C GLY A 243 19.92 5.13 -5.46
N THR A 244 19.50 4.64 -6.62
CA THR A 244 19.00 5.48 -7.74
C THR A 244 17.55 5.16 -8.13
N GLY A 245 16.92 4.22 -7.43
CA GLY A 245 15.60 3.66 -7.76
C GLY A 245 14.42 4.47 -7.22
N GLY A 246 14.71 5.59 -6.53
CA GLY A 246 13.71 6.47 -5.94
C GLY A 246 12.85 5.71 -4.94
N TRP A 247 11.56 5.55 -5.24
CA TRP A 247 10.59 4.89 -4.36
C TRP A 247 10.84 3.40 -4.15
N ALA A 248 11.66 2.75 -4.99
CA ALA A 248 11.87 1.30 -4.95
C ALA A 248 12.36 0.82 -3.57
N ILE A 249 13.16 1.63 -2.88
CA ILE A 249 13.72 1.31 -1.56
C ILE A 249 12.64 1.00 -0.50
N LYS A 250 11.42 1.54 -0.64
CA LYS A 250 10.33 1.40 0.33
C LYS A 250 9.96 -0.06 0.62
N ALA A 251 9.74 -0.85 -0.43
CA ALA A 251 9.39 -2.27 -0.29
C ALA A 251 10.52 -3.08 0.39
N PHE A 252 11.76 -2.81 -0.01
CA PHE A 252 12.94 -3.46 0.57
C PHE A 252 13.20 -3.03 2.01
N ALA A 253 12.96 -1.76 2.36
CA ALA A 253 13.05 -1.25 3.72
C ALA A 253 12.04 -1.96 4.63
N ALA A 254 10.78 -2.08 4.21
CA ALA A 254 9.78 -2.85 4.96
C ALA A 254 10.18 -4.32 5.12
N LEU A 255 10.70 -4.95 4.05
CA LEU A 255 11.15 -6.34 4.06
C LEU A 255 12.32 -6.56 5.04
N ALA A 256 13.35 -5.71 4.98
CA ALA A 256 14.57 -5.82 5.77
C ALA A 256 14.42 -5.43 7.25
N ALA A 257 13.44 -4.59 7.57
CA ALA A 257 13.24 -4.07 8.92
C ALA A 257 13.10 -5.17 9.98
N PRO A 258 13.65 -5.00 11.20
CA PRO A 258 13.69 -6.04 12.22
C PRO A 258 12.37 -6.16 13.03
N PHE A 259 11.26 -5.68 12.48
CA PHE A 259 9.95 -5.64 13.14
C PHE A 259 8.99 -6.67 12.56
N GLU A 260 8.19 -7.32 13.41
CA GLU A 260 7.06 -8.14 12.97
C GLU A 260 5.96 -7.27 12.36
N GLU A 261 5.66 -6.14 13.00
CA GLU A 261 4.66 -5.16 12.58
C GLU A 261 5.36 -3.85 12.19
N VAL A 262 5.29 -3.51 10.91
CA VAL A 262 5.96 -2.35 10.29
C VAL A 262 4.94 -1.26 10.01
N ILE A 263 5.24 -0.03 10.46
CA ILE A 263 4.63 1.20 9.96
C ILE A 263 5.65 1.89 9.07
N LEU A 264 5.53 1.69 7.76
CA LEU A 264 6.39 2.33 6.77
C LEU A 264 5.86 3.75 6.49
N LEU A 265 6.74 4.75 6.58
CA LEU A 265 6.39 6.15 6.39
C LEU A 265 7.25 6.79 5.29
N ASP A 266 6.62 7.58 4.43
CA ASP A 266 7.33 8.63 3.70
C ASP A 266 7.89 9.66 4.68
N ALA A 267 9.07 10.21 4.34
CA ALA A 267 9.74 11.21 5.15
C ALA A 267 8.92 12.50 5.34
N ASP A 268 7.97 12.79 4.45
CA ASP A 268 7.10 13.97 4.48
C ASP A 268 5.66 13.66 4.90
N THR A 269 5.45 12.57 5.62
CA THR A 269 4.20 12.33 6.35
C THR A 269 4.08 13.25 7.56
N VAL A 270 2.86 13.66 7.88
CA VAL A 270 2.55 14.46 9.07
C VAL A 270 1.40 13.78 9.81
N PHE A 271 1.62 13.48 11.09
CA PHE A 271 0.63 12.84 11.95
C PHE A 271 -0.06 13.84 12.88
N LEU A 272 -1.35 13.61 13.12
CA LEU A 272 -2.15 14.29 14.14
C LEU A 272 -2.53 13.36 15.30
N GLN A 273 -2.37 12.05 15.13
CA GLN A 273 -2.48 11.06 16.19
C GLN A 273 -1.18 10.26 16.29
N LYS A 274 -0.99 9.57 17.41
CA LYS A 274 0.11 8.62 17.56
C LYS A 274 0.06 7.55 16.44
N PRO A 275 1.18 7.25 15.74
CA PRO A 275 1.20 6.19 14.73
C PRO A 275 0.76 4.82 15.26
N GLU A 276 0.92 4.57 16.56
CA GLU A 276 0.41 3.39 17.26
C GLU A 276 -1.08 3.13 17.01
N MET A 277 -1.88 4.18 16.76
CA MET A 277 -3.31 4.05 16.46
C MET A 277 -3.57 3.26 15.17
N LEU A 278 -2.64 3.27 14.21
CA LEU A 278 -2.74 2.49 12.98
C LEU A 278 -2.78 0.99 13.26
N LEU A 279 -2.04 0.53 14.27
CA LEU A 279 -1.97 -0.87 14.67
C LEU A 279 -3.20 -1.31 15.49
N GLN A 280 -3.97 -0.35 15.98
CA GLN A 280 -5.18 -0.57 16.78
C GLN A 280 -6.44 -0.60 15.91
N GLN A 281 -6.38 -0.12 14.67
CA GLN A 281 -7.53 -0.17 13.77
C GLN A 281 -7.96 -1.62 13.54
N ARG A 282 -9.27 -1.86 13.59
CA ARG A 282 -9.87 -3.19 13.41
C ARG A 282 -9.50 -3.79 12.06
N ALA A 283 -9.49 -2.97 11.00
CA ALA A 283 -9.09 -3.38 9.66
C ALA A 283 -7.67 -4.00 9.65
N TYR A 284 -6.71 -3.36 10.33
CA TYR A 284 -5.36 -3.89 10.47
C TYR A 284 -5.33 -5.15 11.34
N ALA A 285 -5.96 -5.13 12.52
CA ALA A 285 -5.96 -6.26 13.44
C ALA A 285 -6.53 -7.54 12.79
N GLU A 286 -7.56 -7.40 11.96
CA GLU A 286 -8.18 -8.51 11.24
C GLU A 286 -7.32 -8.98 10.06
N LYS A 287 -6.79 -8.07 9.24
CA LYS A 287 -6.16 -8.41 7.95
C LYS A 287 -4.64 -8.53 7.99
N GLY A 288 -4.00 -7.81 8.89
CA GLY A 288 -2.54 -7.75 9.02
C GLY A 288 -1.86 -6.84 8.00
N ALA A 289 -2.61 -6.21 7.09
CA ALA A 289 -2.12 -5.16 6.22
C ALA A 289 -3.18 -4.06 6.09
N LEU A 290 -2.77 -2.80 6.32
CA LEU A 290 -3.61 -1.62 6.18
C LEU A 290 -2.96 -0.66 5.19
N LEU A 291 -3.71 -0.33 4.15
CA LEU A 291 -3.34 0.56 3.06
C LEU A 291 -4.29 1.78 3.04
N PHE A 292 -3.88 2.83 2.34
CA PHE A 292 -4.62 4.10 2.28
C PHE A 292 -4.97 4.43 0.83
N HIS A 293 -6.16 4.96 0.61
CA HIS A 293 -6.65 5.23 -0.73
C HIS A 293 -6.05 6.53 -1.29
N ASP A 294 -5.68 6.59 -2.58
CA ASP A 294 -5.39 7.89 -3.23
C ASP A 294 -6.71 8.62 -3.54
N ARG A 295 -6.65 9.69 -4.34
CA ARG A 295 -7.79 10.54 -4.69
C ARG A 295 -8.65 9.89 -5.76
N LEU A 296 -9.97 10.09 -5.68
CA LEU A 296 -10.90 9.74 -6.75
C LEU A 296 -10.84 10.75 -7.90
N LEU A 297 -9.84 10.60 -8.76
CA LEU A 297 -9.61 11.43 -9.93
C LEU A 297 -9.63 10.63 -11.23
N TRP A 298 -9.92 11.35 -12.33
CA TRP A 298 -9.74 10.91 -13.71
C TRP A 298 -10.40 9.55 -14.03
N GLN A 299 -11.68 9.42 -13.69
CA GLN A 299 -12.47 8.24 -14.06
C GLN A 299 -12.37 7.95 -15.56
N HIS A 300 -12.22 6.67 -15.92
CA HIS A 300 -12.00 6.13 -17.26
C HIS A 300 -10.68 6.54 -17.93
N ALA A 301 -9.78 7.22 -17.22
CA ALA A 301 -8.41 7.41 -17.69
C ALA A 301 -7.63 6.09 -17.64
N PHE A 302 -6.49 6.03 -18.33
CA PHE A 302 -5.58 4.89 -18.29
C PHE A 302 -6.22 3.52 -18.60
N GLN A 303 -7.14 3.44 -19.56
CA GLN A 303 -7.84 2.19 -19.88
C GLN A 303 -6.93 0.99 -20.18
N ASP A 304 -5.73 1.22 -20.74
CA ASP A 304 -4.74 0.16 -20.94
C ASP A 304 -4.25 -0.45 -19.62
N ARG A 305 -4.11 0.37 -18.57
CA ARG A 305 -3.77 -0.06 -17.21
C ARG A 305 -4.91 -0.89 -16.61
N HIS A 306 -6.16 -0.45 -16.72
CA HIS A 306 -7.32 -1.21 -16.25
C HIS A 306 -7.47 -2.56 -16.96
N ARG A 307 -7.37 -2.58 -18.30
CA ARG A 307 -7.35 -3.83 -19.08
C ARG A 307 -6.23 -4.75 -18.64
N TRP A 308 -5.06 -4.19 -18.36
CA TRP A 308 -3.92 -4.95 -17.86
C TRP A 308 -4.19 -5.53 -16.47
N TRP A 309 -4.73 -4.76 -15.52
CA TRP A 309 -5.11 -5.28 -14.20
C TRP A 309 -6.12 -6.42 -14.29
N HIS A 310 -7.19 -6.30 -15.07
CA HIS A 310 -8.15 -7.40 -15.30
C HIS A 310 -7.52 -8.62 -16.01
N ALA A 311 -6.48 -8.40 -16.83
CA ALA A 311 -5.74 -9.50 -17.42
C ALA A 311 -4.86 -10.23 -16.39
N GLN A 312 -4.29 -9.52 -15.40
CA GLN A 312 -3.44 -10.12 -14.36
C GLN A 312 -4.23 -10.69 -13.18
N ILE A 313 -5.33 -10.07 -12.78
CA ILE A 313 -6.16 -10.44 -11.62
C ILE A 313 -7.38 -11.23 -12.13
N LYS A 314 -7.32 -12.56 -12.03
CA LYS A 314 -8.41 -13.45 -12.49
C LYS A 314 -9.52 -13.63 -11.46
N PHE A 315 -9.17 -13.57 -10.18
CA PHE A 315 -10.08 -13.84 -9.07
C PHE A 315 -9.93 -12.71 -8.04
N PRO A 316 -10.65 -11.58 -8.23
CA PRO A 316 -10.54 -10.44 -7.32
C PRO A 316 -11.06 -10.79 -5.93
N SER A 317 -10.33 -10.36 -4.89
CA SER A 317 -10.73 -10.54 -3.50
C SER A 317 -11.98 -9.74 -3.13
N LEU A 318 -12.57 -10.05 -1.97
CA LEU A 318 -13.66 -9.25 -1.41
C LEU A 318 -13.23 -7.81 -1.11
N GLU A 319 -11.95 -7.58 -0.85
CA GLU A 319 -11.42 -6.24 -0.61
C GLU A 319 -11.34 -5.46 -1.93
N LEU A 320 -10.74 -6.05 -2.97
CA LEU A 320 -10.64 -5.42 -4.28
C LEU A 320 -12.02 -5.10 -4.89
N ASN A 321 -13.04 -5.93 -4.62
CA ASN A 321 -14.41 -5.65 -5.07
C ASN A 321 -15.06 -4.42 -4.43
N LYS A 322 -14.45 -3.81 -3.40
CA LYS A 322 -14.86 -2.51 -2.84
C LYS A 322 -14.23 -1.32 -3.56
N SER A 323 -13.12 -1.54 -4.26
CA SER A 323 -12.33 -0.49 -4.92
C SER A 323 -13.11 0.15 -6.07
N LEU A 324 -13.19 1.48 -6.07
CA LEU A 324 -13.73 2.27 -7.18
C LEU A 324 -12.77 2.35 -8.36
N VAL A 325 -11.46 2.20 -8.13
CA VAL A 325 -10.46 2.03 -9.21
C VAL A 325 -10.72 0.73 -9.98
N TRP A 326 -11.05 -0.35 -9.26
CA TRP A 326 -11.38 -1.62 -9.88
C TRP A 326 -12.79 -1.65 -10.50
N THR A 327 -13.81 -1.18 -9.77
CA THR A 327 -15.22 -1.34 -10.16
C THR A 327 -15.76 -0.22 -11.05
N GLN A 328 -15.13 0.96 -11.00
CA GLN A 328 -15.59 2.17 -11.70
C GLN A 328 -14.49 2.88 -12.50
N GLU A 329 -13.32 2.26 -12.65
CA GLU A 329 -12.22 2.73 -13.50
C GLU A 329 -11.65 4.11 -13.11
N TYR A 330 -11.56 4.41 -11.81
CA TYR A 330 -10.76 5.56 -11.33
C TYR A 330 -9.25 5.32 -11.48
N ALA A 331 -8.44 6.38 -11.50
CA ALA A 331 -7.06 6.26 -11.98
C ALA A 331 -6.05 5.59 -11.03
N GLU A 332 -6.06 5.93 -9.73
CA GLU A 332 -5.04 5.53 -8.76
C GLU A 332 -5.73 5.06 -7.48
N GLU A 333 -5.31 3.90 -6.96
CA GLU A 333 -5.97 3.29 -5.80
C GLU A 333 -5.26 3.63 -4.51
N ALA A 334 -3.92 3.65 -4.49
CA ALA A 334 -3.16 3.68 -3.24
C ALA A 334 -2.35 4.94 -3.03
N ASP A 335 -2.37 5.45 -1.80
CA ASP A 335 -1.33 6.32 -1.27
C ASP A 335 -0.33 5.52 -0.45
N SER A 336 0.94 5.49 -0.90
CA SER A 336 2.04 4.80 -0.21
C SER A 336 2.84 5.73 0.71
N GLY A 337 2.25 6.85 1.12
CA GLY A 337 2.78 7.71 2.18
C GLY A 337 2.85 6.98 3.52
N VAL A 338 1.87 6.13 3.82
CA VAL A 338 1.87 5.21 4.96
C VAL A 338 1.48 3.82 4.49
N VAL A 339 2.23 2.80 4.91
CA VAL A 339 1.90 1.39 4.68
C VAL A 339 2.11 0.61 5.97
N VAL A 340 1.09 -0.14 6.41
CA VAL A 340 1.15 -0.89 7.68
C VAL A 340 1.07 -2.38 7.38
N LEU A 341 2.05 -3.16 7.85
CA LEU A 341 2.19 -4.58 7.53
C LEU A 341 2.54 -5.40 8.76
N ASN A 342 1.95 -6.59 8.88
CA ASN A 342 2.34 -7.62 9.83
C ASN A 342 3.05 -8.74 9.09
N LYS A 343 4.38 -8.68 9.03
CA LYS A 343 5.25 -9.66 8.37
C LYS A 343 5.31 -11.01 9.07
N SER A 344 4.83 -11.11 10.33
CA SER A 344 4.70 -12.42 11.00
C SER A 344 3.58 -13.27 10.38
N ARG A 345 2.63 -12.64 9.66
CA ARG A 345 1.64 -13.36 8.86
C ARG A 345 2.26 -13.76 7.53
N LEU A 346 2.32 -15.07 7.28
CA LEU A 346 2.98 -15.63 6.11
C LEU A 346 2.40 -15.08 4.79
N ASP A 347 1.08 -14.88 4.72
CA ASP A 347 0.42 -14.36 3.55
C ASP A 347 0.85 -12.92 3.25
N VAL A 348 0.83 -12.05 4.26
CA VAL A 348 1.32 -10.66 4.14
C VAL A 348 2.80 -10.63 3.75
N LEU A 349 3.64 -11.51 4.31
CA LEU A 349 5.06 -11.58 3.97
C LEU A 349 5.28 -11.98 2.50
N LEU A 350 4.54 -12.97 1.98
CA LEU A 350 4.64 -13.35 0.57
C LEU A 350 4.08 -12.27 -0.36
N GLY A 351 3.02 -11.58 0.04
CA GLY A 351 2.55 -10.39 -0.67
C GLY A 351 3.61 -9.28 -0.72
N LEU A 352 4.32 -9.05 0.39
CA LEU A 352 5.45 -8.12 0.44
C LEU A 352 6.62 -8.55 -0.46
N LEU A 353 6.90 -9.85 -0.58
CA LEU A 353 7.89 -10.35 -1.55
C LEU A 353 7.47 -10.08 -3.00
N HIS A 354 6.18 -10.22 -3.32
CA HIS A 354 5.65 -9.85 -4.63
C HIS A 354 5.81 -8.34 -4.86
N THR A 355 5.42 -7.51 -3.90
CA THR A 355 5.62 -6.05 -3.95
C THR A 355 7.10 -5.69 -4.15
N ALA A 356 8.03 -6.33 -3.43
CA ALA A 356 9.47 -6.11 -3.62
C ALA A 356 9.93 -6.53 -5.02
N TRP A 357 9.45 -7.67 -5.55
CA TRP A 357 9.73 -8.10 -6.92
C TRP A 357 9.27 -7.08 -7.96
N GLN A 358 8.07 -6.52 -7.80
CA GLN A 358 7.56 -5.46 -8.68
C GLN A 358 8.43 -4.19 -8.69
N ASN A 359 9.17 -3.97 -7.60
CA ASN A 359 10.06 -2.83 -7.41
C ASN A 359 11.54 -3.14 -7.69
N THR A 360 11.89 -4.35 -8.16
CA THR A 360 13.21 -4.63 -8.73
C THR A 360 13.42 -3.81 -10.01
N GLU A 361 14.66 -3.47 -10.36
CA GLU A 361 14.94 -2.61 -11.53
C GLU A 361 14.35 -3.18 -12.82
N PRO A 362 14.55 -4.47 -13.16
CA PRO A 362 14.06 -5.02 -14.41
C PRO A 362 12.53 -4.97 -14.52
N VAL A 363 11.81 -5.18 -13.41
CA VAL A 363 10.35 -5.22 -13.41
C VAL A 363 9.74 -3.82 -13.39
N ARG A 364 10.28 -2.91 -12.57
CA ARG A 364 9.74 -1.55 -12.45
C ARG A 364 9.97 -0.71 -13.70
N GLU A 365 11.16 -0.82 -14.30
CA GLU A 365 11.50 -0.05 -15.51
C GLU A 365 10.81 -0.62 -16.75
N GLU A 366 10.50 -1.92 -16.78
CA GLU A 366 9.71 -2.50 -17.86
C GLU A 366 8.22 -2.20 -17.72
N THR A 367 7.66 -2.39 -16.52
CA THR A 367 6.21 -2.48 -16.33
C THR A 367 5.69 -1.57 -15.24
N THR A 368 6.09 -1.75 -13.97
CA THR A 368 5.43 -1.11 -12.82
C THR A 368 5.40 0.41 -12.99
N TYR A 369 6.55 1.08 -13.13
CA TYR A 369 6.62 2.54 -13.19
C TYR A 369 6.25 3.11 -14.57
N LYS A 370 6.10 2.25 -15.59
CA LYS A 370 5.52 2.65 -16.88
C LYS A 370 4.00 2.64 -16.86
N LEU A 371 3.41 1.76 -16.05
CA LEU A 371 1.98 1.65 -15.90
C LEU A 371 1.47 2.61 -14.83
N THR A 372 2.15 2.71 -13.70
CA THR A 372 1.67 3.38 -12.48
C THR A 372 2.62 4.50 -12.05
N TYR A 373 2.19 5.36 -11.13
CA TYR A 373 3.04 6.42 -10.60
C TYR A 373 3.91 5.91 -9.44
N GLY A 374 5.10 5.41 -9.78
CA GLY A 374 6.03 4.87 -8.79
C GLY A 374 5.53 3.57 -8.16
N ASP A 375 5.80 3.41 -6.86
CA ASP A 375 5.56 2.18 -6.09
C ASP A 375 4.11 1.99 -5.63
N LYS A 376 3.31 3.07 -5.61
CA LYS A 376 1.98 3.13 -4.97
C LYS A 376 1.09 1.91 -5.20
N GLU A 377 0.86 1.58 -6.46
CA GLU A 377 -0.04 0.48 -6.85
C GLU A 377 0.56 -0.90 -6.60
N SER A 378 1.88 -1.01 -6.42
CA SER A 378 2.55 -2.31 -6.21
C SER A 378 2.25 -2.94 -4.85
N TRP A 379 1.83 -2.13 -3.87
CA TRP A 379 1.49 -2.59 -2.52
C TRP A 379 0.24 -3.46 -2.53
N TRP A 380 -0.91 -2.90 -2.94
CA TRP A 380 -2.15 -3.66 -3.01
C TRP A 380 -2.09 -4.74 -4.09
N LEU A 381 -1.44 -4.47 -5.24
CA LEU A 381 -1.37 -5.44 -6.33
C LEU A 381 -0.54 -6.67 -5.94
N GLY A 382 0.57 -6.47 -5.22
CA GLY A 382 1.39 -7.57 -4.71
C GLY A 382 0.64 -8.43 -3.70
N LEU A 383 -0.01 -7.78 -2.73
CA LEU A 383 -0.85 -8.44 -1.73
C LEU A 383 -2.00 -9.22 -2.38
N GLU A 384 -2.75 -8.59 -3.28
CA GLU A 384 -3.88 -9.17 -4.00
C GLU A 384 -3.44 -10.38 -4.83
N LEU A 385 -2.40 -10.24 -5.67
CA LEU A 385 -1.96 -11.33 -6.55
C LEU A 385 -1.40 -12.51 -5.76
N ALA A 386 -0.70 -12.27 -4.65
CA ALA A 386 -0.20 -13.31 -3.75
C ALA A 386 -1.30 -13.94 -2.85
N GLY A 387 -2.54 -13.42 -2.89
CA GLY A 387 -3.65 -13.95 -2.09
C GLY A 387 -3.56 -13.61 -0.61
N SER A 388 -2.93 -12.47 -0.30
CA SER A 388 -2.77 -11.95 1.06
C SER A 388 -4.06 -11.29 1.52
N GLN A 389 -4.32 -11.32 2.83
CA GLN A 389 -5.33 -10.45 3.41
C GLN A 389 -4.80 -9.03 3.55
N TYR A 390 -5.61 -8.05 3.14
CA TYR A 390 -5.35 -6.63 3.35
C TYR A 390 -6.68 -5.88 3.47
N ALA A 391 -6.60 -4.65 3.96
CA ALA A 391 -7.71 -3.70 3.95
C ALA A 391 -7.20 -2.34 3.48
N PHE A 392 -8.05 -1.61 2.77
CA PHE A 392 -7.92 -0.18 2.66
C PHE A 392 -8.63 0.52 3.81
N GLU A 393 -8.21 1.75 4.11
CA GLU A 393 -8.99 2.66 4.93
C GLU A 393 -10.42 2.81 4.37
N LYS A 394 -11.37 3.15 5.22
CA LYS A 394 -12.80 3.21 4.84
C LYS A 394 -13.10 4.25 3.76
N HIS A 395 -12.36 5.35 3.75
CA HIS A 395 -12.61 6.52 2.91
C HIS A 395 -11.53 6.65 1.84
N TYR A 396 -11.91 7.13 0.65
CA TYR A 396 -10.89 7.62 -0.27
C TYR A 396 -10.20 8.86 0.31
N ALA A 397 -8.97 9.15 -0.13
CA ALA A 397 -8.19 10.28 0.40
C ALA A 397 -9.05 11.54 0.51
N GLY A 398 -8.99 12.16 1.67
CA GLY A 398 -9.51 13.48 1.95
C GLY A 398 -8.49 14.58 1.68
N ILE A 399 -8.84 15.78 2.11
CA ILE A 399 -7.96 16.94 2.06
C ILE A 399 -7.97 17.64 3.41
N VAL A 400 -6.80 18.10 3.86
CA VAL A 400 -6.64 19.04 4.97
C VAL A 400 -6.01 20.31 4.44
N GLY A 401 -6.65 21.45 4.68
CA GLY A 401 -6.26 22.71 4.07
C GLY A 401 -7.06 23.91 4.57
N TRP A 402 -7.24 24.88 3.68
CA TRP A 402 -7.93 26.12 4.00
C TRP A 402 -9.27 26.19 3.28
N MET A 403 -10.23 26.85 3.94
CA MET A 403 -11.45 27.24 3.26
C MET A 403 -11.10 28.19 2.13
N HIS A 404 -11.51 27.82 0.93
CA HIS A 404 -11.34 28.66 -0.24
C HIS A 404 -12.71 29.17 -0.66
N GLU A 405 -13.00 30.43 -0.34
CA GLU A 405 -14.16 31.12 -0.88
C GLU A 405 -13.85 31.51 -2.34
N ASN A 406 -14.70 31.09 -3.27
CA ASN A 406 -14.85 31.59 -4.64
C ASN A 406 -13.58 31.73 -5.53
N GLY A 407 -13.43 30.81 -6.50
CA GLY A 407 -13.11 31.19 -7.89
C GLY A 407 -11.70 31.62 -8.30
N THR A 408 -10.60 31.24 -7.62
CA THR A 408 -9.23 31.60 -8.08
C THR A 408 -8.54 30.54 -8.94
N THR A 409 -9.09 29.32 -9.08
CA THR A 409 -8.77 28.49 -10.24
C THR A 409 -9.53 29.04 -11.44
N SER A 410 -8.91 30.04 -12.07
CA SER A 410 -9.33 30.72 -13.29
C SER A 410 -10.05 29.80 -14.30
N LYS A 411 -11.39 29.68 -14.20
CA LYS A 411 -12.39 29.39 -15.27
C LYS A 411 -13.75 28.85 -14.81
N LYS A 412 -13.99 28.45 -13.56
CA LYS A 412 -15.32 27.97 -13.14
C LYS A 412 -16.19 29.11 -12.58
N LYS A 413 -17.44 29.21 -13.08
CA LYS A 413 -18.50 30.05 -12.48
C LYS A 413 -18.73 29.59 -11.04
N ASP A 414 -19.07 30.52 -10.16
CA ASP A 414 -19.50 30.23 -8.79
C ASP A 414 -20.66 29.22 -8.81
N ASP A 415 -20.42 28.05 -8.22
CA ASP A 415 -21.38 26.96 -8.10
C ASP A 415 -21.92 26.84 -6.66
N GLY A 416 -21.61 27.80 -5.78
CA GLY A 416 -22.03 27.84 -4.39
C GLY A 416 -21.45 26.72 -3.51
N LYS A 417 -20.52 25.89 -4.03
CA LYS A 417 -19.94 24.78 -3.27
C LYS A 417 -18.84 25.28 -2.32
N LYS A 418 -18.92 24.84 -1.05
CA LYS A 418 -17.81 24.96 -0.10
C LYS A 418 -16.63 24.13 -0.57
N ARG A 419 -15.42 24.69 -0.43
CA ARG A 419 -14.16 24.06 -0.83
C ARG A 419 -13.14 24.12 0.28
N VAL A 420 -12.48 22.98 0.52
CA VAL A 420 -11.22 22.95 1.25
C VAL A 420 -10.14 22.67 0.22
N CYS A 421 -9.13 23.53 0.17
CA CYS A 421 -8.05 23.47 -0.82
C CYS A 421 -6.69 23.36 -0.15
N SER A 422 -5.81 22.56 -0.75
CA SER A 422 -4.47 22.28 -0.24
C SER A 422 -3.55 21.69 -1.31
N PHE A 423 -2.29 21.48 -0.95
CA PHE A 423 -1.31 20.74 -1.76
C PHE A 423 -1.14 19.29 -1.31
N VAL A 424 -1.77 18.93 -0.18
CA VAL A 424 -1.63 17.62 0.47
C VAL A 424 -2.92 16.82 0.38
N ILE A 425 -2.80 15.51 0.53
CA ILE A 425 -3.92 14.58 0.73
C ILE A 425 -3.90 14.07 2.17
N ALA A 426 -5.07 13.81 2.73
CA ALA A 426 -5.24 13.51 4.14
C ALA A 426 -6.09 12.26 4.36
N HIS A 427 -5.87 11.61 5.50
CA HIS A 427 -6.44 10.32 5.84
C HIS A 427 -7.07 10.36 7.23
N VAL A 428 -8.12 9.57 7.40
CA VAL A 428 -8.87 9.45 8.66
C VAL A 428 -8.76 8.04 9.23
N ASP A 429 -8.90 7.90 10.53
CA ASP A 429 -9.04 6.59 11.17
C ASP A 429 -10.46 6.01 10.99
N GLU A 430 -10.69 4.81 11.55
CA GLU A 430 -11.99 4.14 11.48
C GLU A 430 -13.12 4.83 12.26
N GLU A 431 -12.79 5.81 13.12
CA GLU A 431 -13.74 6.67 13.83
C GLU A 431 -13.97 8.02 13.12
N ASP A 432 -13.51 8.13 11.87
CA ASP A 432 -13.59 9.33 11.03
C ASP A 432 -12.86 10.55 11.66
N LYS A 433 -11.75 10.31 12.37
CA LYS A 433 -10.86 11.38 12.90
C LYS A 433 -9.60 11.50 12.06
N LEU A 434 -9.14 12.74 11.85
CA LEU A 434 -7.93 13.01 11.09
C LEU A 434 -6.72 12.36 11.76
N ILE A 435 -5.98 11.51 11.02
CA ILE A 435 -4.85 10.76 11.56
C ILE A 435 -3.52 11.22 10.99
N TRP A 436 -3.43 11.38 9.67
CA TRP A 436 -2.20 11.81 8.99
C TRP A 436 -2.49 12.41 7.61
N TYR A 437 -1.50 13.11 7.05
CA TYR A 437 -1.52 13.61 5.67
C TYR A 437 -0.12 13.53 5.02
N ASN A 438 -0.06 13.45 3.69
CA ASN A 438 1.20 13.41 2.95
C ASN A 438 1.55 14.77 2.30
N GLY A 439 2.77 15.27 2.53
CA GLY A 439 3.32 16.42 1.80
C GLY A 439 4.10 17.42 2.64
N GLY A 440 4.41 17.10 3.90
CA GLY A 440 5.25 17.88 4.80
C GLY A 440 4.50 19.01 5.53
N LEU A 441 5.19 19.63 6.49
CA LEU A 441 4.62 20.71 7.31
C LEU A 441 4.61 22.06 6.59
N ALA A 442 5.46 22.26 5.59
CA ALA A 442 5.48 23.49 4.81
C ALA A 442 4.17 23.64 4.02
N LYS A 443 3.62 24.86 3.96
CA LYS A 443 2.40 25.19 3.23
C LYS A 443 2.47 24.71 1.79
N ASN A 444 3.59 24.93 1.11
CA ASN A 444 3.87 24.32 -0.18
C ASN A 444 5.36 23.95 -0.26
N LYS A 445 5.68 22.66 -0.14
CA LYS A 445 7.06 22.17 -0.18
C LYS A 445 7.84 22.49 -1.47
N MET A 446 7.16 22.80 -2.58
CA MET A 446 7.80 23.09 -3.87
C MET A 446 8.10 24.57 -4.07
N THR A 447 7.15 25.45 -3.72
CA THR A 447 7.24 26.89 -4.04
C THR A 447 7.38 27.81 -2.83
N MET A 448 7.01 27.32 -1.64
CA MET A 448 7.10 28.05 -0.37
C MET A 448 7.67 27.12 0.72
N PRO A 449 8.88 26.56 0.53
CA PRO A 449 9.41 25.52 1.40
C PRO A 449 9.67 25.98 2.84
N ASP A 450 9.73 27.29 3.08
CA ASP A 450 10.00 27.96 4.35
C ASP A 450 8.74 28.57 5.01
N VAL A 451 7.60 28.50 4.34
CA VAL A 451 6.33 29.03 4.87
C VAL A 451 5.56 27.90 5.55
N PHE A 452 5.30 28.06 6.84
CA PHE A 452 4.43 27.17 7.60
C PHE A 452 3.10 27.87 7.89
N GLU A 453 2.00 27.16 7.67
CA GLU A 453 0.68 27.67 7.98
C GLU A 453 -0.21 26.51 8.41
N VAL A 454 -0.89 26.66 9.56
CA VAL A 454 -1.79 25.64 10.07
C VAL A 454 -3.06 25.62 9.20
N PRO A 455 -3.42 24.47 8.61
CA PRO A 455 -4.70 24.29 7.95
C PRO A 455 -5.86 24.61 8.89
N THR A 456 -7.02 24.96 8.35
CA THR A 456 -8.18 25.31 9.17
C THR A 456 -9.27 24.25 9.14
N HIS A 457 -9.36 23.49 8.06
CA HIS A 457 -10.44 22.55 7.81
C HIS A 457 -9.93 21.31 7.08
N TRP A 458 -10.71 20.25 7.14
CA TRP A 458 -10.55 19.07 6.30
C TRP A 458 -11.89 18.60 5.74
N MET A 459 -11.83 17.75 4.71
CA MET A 459 -13.01 17.21 4.03
C MET A 459 -12.70 15.82 3.47
N ILE A 460 -13.69 14.92 3.52
CA ILE A 460 -13.69 13.58 2.91
C ILE A 460 -15.02 13.38 2.16
N ASP A 461 -15.14 12.29 1.39
CA ASP A 461 -16.39 11.85 0.73
C ASP A 461 -17.09 12.91 -0.14
N ALA A 462 -16.32 13.64 -0.95
CA ALA A 462 -16.83 14.68 -1.84
C ALA A 462 -15.99 14.83 -3.12
N ASP A 463 -16.39 15.76 -3.99
CA ASP A 463 -15.84 15.87 -5.35
C ASP A 463 -14.40 16.41 -5.34
N TRP A 464 -13.44 15.61 -5.82
CA TRP A 464 -12.07 16.05 -6.03
C TRP A 464 -11.93 16.98 -7.25
N GLU A 465 -11.29 18.13 -7.05
CA GLU A 465 -10.93 19.10 -8.08
C GLU A 465 -9.40 19.25 -8.13
N LYS A 466 -8.75 18.65 -9.14
CA LYS A 466 -7.30 18.72 -9.30
C LYS A 466 -6.85 20.10 -9.80
N GLY A 467 -5.83 20.67 -9.14
CA GLY A 467 -5.11 21.86 -9.63
C GLY A 467 -4.43 21.62 -10.98
N ALA A 468 -4.28 22.67 -11.79
CA ALA A 468 -3.83 22.54 -13.18
C ALA A 468 -2.37 22.09 -13.31
N ALA A 469 -1.51 22.60 -12.43
CA ALA A 469 -0.11 22.20 -12.30
C ALA A 469 0.14 21.47 -10.96
N LYS A 470 1.38 20.99 -10.74
CA LYS A 470 1.76 20.38 -9.46
C LYS A 470 1.88 21.42 -8.35
N GLU A 471 2.18 22.65 -8.74
CA GLU A 471 2.36 23.82 -7.90
C GLU A 471 1.03 24.47 -7.50
N ASP A 472 -0.10 24.04 -8.09
CA ASP A 472 -1.43 24.54 -7.81
C ASP A 472 -2.16 23.70 -6.76
N MET A 473 -2.93 24.36 -5.91
CA MET A 473 -3.79 23.66 -4.95
C MET A 473 -4.81 22.78 -5.67
N SER A 474 -5.08 21.63 -5.08
CA SER A 474 -6.26 20.82 -5.39
C SER A 474 -7.29 21.06 -4.29
N CYS A 475 -8.55 20.78 -4.58
CA CYS A 475 -9.65 21.01 -3.64
C CYS A 475 -10.54 19.78 -3.55
N ILE A 476 -11.28 19.67 -2.46
CA ILE A 476 -12.50 18.88 -2.40
C ILE A 476 -13.68 19.85 -2.27
N ALA A 477 -14.72 19.67 -3.08
CA ALA A 477 -15.84 20.57 -3.21
C ALA A 477 -17.19 19.89 -2.91
N GLY A 478 -18.09 20.62 -2.25
CA GLY A 478 -19.49 20.20 -2.08
C GLY A 478 -19.75 19.25 -0.90
N GLY A 479 -18.72 18.88 -0.13
CA GLY A 479 -18.85 18.09 1.08
C GLY A 479 -19.00 18.92 2.37
N LYS A 480 -19.04 18.22 3.51
CA LYS A 480 -18.99 18.84 4.84
C LYS A 480 -17.55 19.25 5.13
N ALA A 481 -17.26 20.55 5.11
CA ALA A 481 -15.99 21.07 5.61
C ALA A 481 -15.98 21.00 7.14
N ILE A 482 -15.05 20.24 7.71
CA ILE A 482 -14.93 20.02 9.14
C ILE A 482 -13.78 20.90 9.65
N PRO A 483 -14.03 21.84 10.59
CA PRO A 483 -12.96 22.62 11.17
C PRO A 483 -12.03 21.71 11.99
N LEU A 484 -10.73 22.01 11.97
CA LEU A 484 -9.81 21.37 12.91
C LEU A 484 -10.24 21.67 14.35
N THR A 485 -10.16 20.65 15.18
CA THR A 485 -10.29 20.79 16.63
C THR A 485 -9.13 21.60 17.19
N LYS A 486 -9.32 22.14 18.40
CA LYS A 486 -8.25 22.87 19.11
C LYS A 486 -7.00 22.01 19.32
N GLU A 487 -7.18 20.72 19.53
CA GLU A 487 -6.09 19.76 19.72
C GLU A 487 -5.33 19.53 18.41
N GLU A 488 -6.02 19.22 17.31
CA GLU A 488 -5.41 19.06 15.99
C GLU A 488 -4.64 20.32 15.56
N SER A 489 -5.23 21.51 15.73
CA SER A 489 -4.54 22.77 15.44
C SER A 489 -3.30 22.97 16.32
N ALA A 490 -3.36 22.61 17.60
CA ALA A 490 -2.24 22.74 18.52
C ALA A 490 -1.10 21.76 18.18
N ILE A 491 -1.42 20.53 17.78
CA ILE A 491 -0.46 19.54 17.32
C ILE A 491 0.29 20.07 16.09
N LEU A 492 -0.43 20.52 15.06
CA LEU A 492 0.19 21.06 13.84
C LEU A 492 1.03 22.31 14.13
N ALA A 493 0.51 23.25 14.91
CA ALA A 493 1.25 24.46 15.28
C ALA A 493 2.56 24.13 16.03
N LYS A 494 2.51 23.16 16.96
CA LYS A 494 3.70 22.72 17.70
C LYS A 494 4.70 22.00 16.80
N SER A 495 4.23 21.14 15.89
CA SER A 495 5.08 20.45 14.90
C SER A 495 5.77 21.45 13.97
N MET A 496 5.04 22.43 13.44
CA MET A 496 5.58 23.49 12.58
C MET A 496 6.65 24.32 13.30
N LYS A 497 6.37 24.75 14.54
CA LYS A 497 7.36 25.48 15.36
C LYS A 497 8.65 24.69 15.56
N LEU A 498 8.55 23.40 15.89
CA LEU A 498 9.74 22.56 16.05
C LEU A 498 10.48 22.33 14.74
N ALA A 499 9.75 22.22 13.62
CA ALA A 499 10.35 22.13 12.29
C ALA A 499 11.15 23.41 11.94
N GLU A 500 10.64 24.59 12.25
CA GLU A 500 11.35 25.87 12.07
C GLU A 500 12.62 25.97 12.94
N GLU A 501 12.55 25.49 14.18
CA GLU A 501 13.70 25.42 15.09
C GLU A 501 14.79 24.49 14.53
N VAL A 502 14.41 23.32 14.03
CA VAL A 502 15.32 22.34 13.39
C VAL A 502 15.91 22.89 12.10
N ASP A 503 15.10 23.51 11.25
CA ASP A 503 15.56 24.14 10.01
C ASP A 503 16.61 25.22 10.29
N SER A 504 16.43 25.96 11.38
CA SER A 504 17.37 26.98 11.82
C SER A 504 18.64 26.39 12.44
N SER A 505 18.53 25.36 13.29
CA SER A 505 19.68 24.76 13.98
C SER A 505 20.60 23.98 13.03
N LEU A 506 20.03 23.31 12.03
CA LEU A 506 20.77 22.50 11.05
C LEU A 506 20.97 23.24 9.71
N ALA A 507 20.60 24.52 9.63
CA ALA A 507 20.72 25.34 8.42
C ALA A 507 20.10 24.70 7.16
N LEU A 508 18.92 24.09 7.28
CA LEU A 508 18.27 23.30 6.21
C LEU A 508 17.56 24.13 5.15
N ILE A 509 17.44 25.44 5.38
CA ILE A 509 16.89 26.39 4.42
C ILE A 509 17.96 27.41 4.09
N ASP A 510 18.29 27.50 2.79
CA ASP A 510 19.10 28.56 2.25
C ASP A 510 18.30 29.87 2.23
N LYS A 511 18.47 30.70 3.28
CA LYS A 511 17.80 32.02 3.39
C LYS A 511 18.37 33.07 2.43
N SER A 512 19.32 32.72 1.55
CA SER A 512 19.96 33.64 0.60
C SER A 512 19.33 33.67 -0.81
N ARG A 513 18.23 32.95 -1.02
CA ARG A 513 17.52 32.89 -2.31
C ARG A 513 16.20 33.63 -2.34
#